data_AF-A0A7C2P8M2-F1
#
_entry.id   AF-A0A7C2P8M2-F1
#
_cell.length_a   1.000
_cell.length_b   1.000
_cell.length_c   1.000
_cell.angle_alpha   90.00
_cell.angle_beta   90.00
_cell.angle_gamma   90.00
#
_symmetry.space_group_name_H-M   'P 1'
#
loop_
_entity.id
_entity.type
_entity.pdbx_description
1 polymer ?
#
loop_
_entity_poly.entity_id
_entity_poly.type
_entity_poly.pdbx_seq_one_letter_code
_entity_poly.pdbx_strand_id
1 'polypeptide(L)'
;MSMQALNRLVARSIVDPSVLQAFGAGHIGQVLGELDFSPEMRLNLTAIESESWTDFAIQAYRLVKAAEKPAVRIELPSPLEGLRGEAEQKRTGFGQVA
;
A
#
# COMPACT_ATOMS: atom_id res chain seq x y z
N MET A 1 9.76 -2.83 -0.05
CA MET A 1 10.77 -1.75 -0.01
C MET A 1 10.34 -0.49 -0.77
N SER A 2 9.26 -0.51 -1.55
CA SER A 2 8.83 0.63 -2.38
C SER A 2 8.40 1.87 -1.58
N MET A 3 7.83 1.70 -0.38
CA MET A 3 7.36 2.82 0.44
C MET A 3 8.49 3.63 1.07
N GLN A 4 9.59 2.97 1.46
CA GLN A 4 10.77 3.63 2.00
C GLN A 4 11.48 4.49 0.95
N ALA A 5 11.57 3.99 -0.29
CA ALA A 5 12.11 4.74 -1.42
C ALA A 5 11.28 6.00 -1.72
N LEU A 6 9.95 5.90 -1.65
CA LEU A 6 9.07 7.06 -1.81
C LEU A 6 9.24 8.09 -0.68
N ASN A 7 9.32 7.66 0.57
CA ASN A 7 9.57 8.56 1.69
C ASN A 7 10.91 9.29 1.53
N ARG A 8 11.94 8.59 1.04
CA ARG A 8 13.25 9.18 0.74
C ARG A 8 13.18 10.20 -0.40
N LEU A 9 12.41 9.92 -1.46
CA LEU A 9 12.20 10.87 -2.55
C LEU A 9 11.56 12.17 -2.05
N VAL A 10 10.49 12.07 -1.28
CA VAL A 10 9.77 13.22 -0.73
C VAL A 10 10.62 13.99 0.29
N ALA A 11 11.35 13.28 1.15
CA ALA A 11 12.28 13.94 2.07
C ALA A 11 13.40 14.67 1.34
N ARG A 12 13.95 14.06 0.27
CA ARG A 12 14.99 14.69 -0.53
C ARG A 12 14.48 15.92 -1.26
N SER A 13 13.25 15.95 -1.77
CA SER A 13 12.72 17.13 -2.45
C SER A 13 12.49 18.34 -1.53
N ILE A 14 12.47 18.14 -0.21
CA ILE A 14 12.42 19.23 0.78
C ILE A 14 13.81 19.86 0.98
N VAL A 15 14.88 19.07 0.86
CA VAL A 15 16.26 19.50 1.17
C VAL A 15 17.06 19.85 -0.08
N ASP A 16 16.81 19.13 -1.18
CA ASP A 16 17.56 19.19 -2.43
C ASP A 16 16.64 19.69 -3.56
N PRO A 17 16.77 20.96 -3.99
CA PRO A 17 15.92 21.54 -5.02
C PRO A 17 16.14 20.91 -6.39
N SER A 18 17.24 20.17 -6.60
CA SER A 18 17.49 19.50 -7.88
C SER A 18 16.42 18.46 -8.20
N VAL A 19 15.75 17.89 -7.19
CA VAL A 19 14.62 16.96 -7.39
C VAL A 19 13.44 17.67 -8.06
N LEU A 20 13.10 18.87 -7.60
CA LEU A 20 12.02 19.66 -8.17
C LEU A 20 12.37 20.17 -9.57
N GLN A 21 13.64 20.52 -9.80
CA GLN A 21 14.14 20.92 -11.12
C GLN A 21 14.10 19.75 -12.11
N ALA A 22 14.52 18.56 -11.69
CA ALA A 22 14.44 17.35 -12.50
C ALA A 22 12.98 16.98 -12.81
N PHE A 23 12.07 17.16 -11.85
CA PHE A 23 10.63 17.01 -12.08
C PHE A 23 10.12 17.98 -13.14
N GLY A 24 10.38 19.29 -12.98
CA GLY A 24 9.94 20.31 -13.93
C GLY A 24 10.56 20.17 -15.33
N ALA A 25 11.74 19.56 -15.44
CA ALA A 25 12.41 19.28 -16.71
C ALA A 25 12.00 17.94 -17.35
N GLY A 26 11.11 17.15 -16.73
CA GLY A 26 10.72 15.83 -17.22
C GLY A 26 11.80 14.75 -17.06
N HIS A 27 12.83 15.00 -16.25
CA HIS A 27 13.94 14.08 -15.99
C HIS A 27 13.83 13.36 -14.65
N ILE A 28 12.64 13.31 -14.05
CA ILE A 28 12.42 12.67 -12.74
C ILE A 28 12.84 11.20 -12.72
N GLY A 29 12.81 10.52 -13.88
CA GLY A 29 13.28 9.15 -14.04
C GLY A 29 14.75 8.93 -13.63
N GLN A 30 15.60 9.95 -13.76
CA GLN A 30 17.01 9.87 -13.30
C GLN A 30 17.07 9.81 -11.77
N VAL A 31 16.33 10.69 -11.09
CA VAL A 31 16.23 10.72 -9.62
C VAL A 31 15.61 9.43 -9.08
N LEU A 32 14.58 8.91 -9.77
CA LEU A 32 13.97 7.62 -9.43
C LEU A 32 14.94 6.45 -9.60
N GLY A 33 15.89 6.54 -10.55
CA GLY A 33 16.92 5.53 -10.78
C GLY A 33 17.98 5.45 -9.68
N GLU A 34 18.18 6.53 -8.93
CA GLU A 34 19.08 6.57 -7.77
C GLU A 34 18.45 5.98 -6.50
N LEU A 35 17.15 5.70 -6.53
CA LEU A 35 16.38 5.17 -5.42
C LEU A 35 16.07 3.69 -5.65
N ASP A 36 15.90 2.94 -4.56
CA ASP A 36 15.63 1.49 -4.55
C ASP A 36 14.20 1.10 -5.01
N PHE A 37 13.71 1.71 -6.09
CA PHE A 37 12.47 1.30 -6.75
C PHE A 37 12.73 0.14 -7.71
N SER A 38 11.81 -0.84 -7.72
CA SER A 38 11.83 -1.91 -8.73
C SER A 38 11.71 -1.32 -10.15
N PRO A 39 12.24 -1.99 -11.19
CA PRO A 39 12.15 -1.49 -12.57
C PRO A 39 10.71 -1.21 -13.02
N GLU A 40 9.77 -2.09 -12.68
CA GLU A 40 8.35 -1.92 -12.96
C GLU A 40 7.76 -0.69 -12.25
N MET A 41 8.10 -0.49 -10.97
CA MET A 41 7.66 0.67 -10.20
C MET A 41 8.19 1.98 -10.79
N ARG A 42 9.45 2.00 -11.28
CA ARG A 42 10.03 3.18 -11.93
C ARG A 42 9.31 3.55 -13.22
N LEU A 43 8.94 2.56 -14.04
CA LEU A 43 8.15 2.80 -15.25
C LEU A 43 6.79 3.41 -14.89
N ASN A 44 6.10 2.82 -13.92
CA ASN A 44 4.80 3.30 -13.47
C ASN A 44 4.86 4.72 -12.88
N LEU A 45 5.89 5.03 -12.09
CA LEU A 45 6.11 6.37 -11.52
C LEU A 45 6.48 7.40 -12.59
N THR A 46 7.23 7.02 -13.61
CA THR A 46 7.63 7.93 -14.71
C THR A 46 6.47 8.22 -15.65
N ALA A 47 5.49 7.33 -15.73
CA ALA A 47 4.27 7.51 -16.52
C ALA A 47 3.21 8.41 -15.85
N ILE A 48 3.46 8.88 -14.62
CA ILE A 48 2.54 9.80 -13.93
C ILE A 48 2.62 11.18 -14.60
N GLU A 49 1.52 11.59 -15.22
CA GLU A 49 1.34 12.95 -15.72
C GLU A 49 0.79 13.84 -14.60
N SER A 50 1.59 14.82 -14.18
CA SER A 50 1.23 15.77 -13.13
C SER A 50 1.80 17.15 -13.44
N GLU A 51 0.98 18.18 -13.31
CA GLU A 51 1.41 19.58 -13.51
C GLU A 51 2.14 20.17 -12.28
N SER A 52 2.08 19.48 -11.14
CA SER A 52 2.73 19.92 -9.91
C SER A 52 3.39 18.77 -9.16
N TRP A 53 4.45 19.09 -8.43
CA TRP A 53 5.16 18.13 -7.58
C TRP A 53 4.26 17.50 -6.52
N THR A 54 3.38 18.30 -5.92
CA THR A 54 2.47 17.82 -4.86
C THR A 54 1.50 16.79 -5.40
N ASP A 55 0.92 17.04 -6.58
CA ASP A 55 0.03 16.09 -7.24
C ASP A 55 0.77 14.79 -7.59
N PHE A 56 1.97 14.91 -8.18
CA PHE A 56 2.84 13.77 -8.45
C PHE A 56 3.10 12.94 -7.19
N ALA A 57 3.46 13.58 -6.06
CA ALA A 57 3.75 12.88 -4.81
C ALA A 57 2.54 12.13 -4.25
N ILE A 58 1.33 12.70 -4.38
CA ILE A 58 0.08 12.05 -3.97
C ILE A 58 -0.22 10.84 -4.86
N GLN A 59 -0.09 10.98 -6.17
CA GLN A 59 -0.30 9.88 -7.12
C GLN A 59 0.72 8.76 -6.91
N ALA A 60 2.00 9.11 -6.76
CA ALA A 60 3.08 8.17 -6.44
C ALA A 60 2.81 7.42 -5.14
N TYR A 61 2.33 8.10 -4.08
CA TYR A 61 1.92 7.47 -2.83
C TYR A 61 0.83 6.42 -3.03
N ARG A 62 -0.23 6.76 -3.78
CA ARG A 62 -1.34 5.83 -4.05
C ARG A 62 -0.86 4.62 -4.83
N LEU A 63 -0.02 4.83 -5.84
CA LEU A 63 0.51 3.78 -6.70
C LEU A 63 1.41 2.81 -5.92
N VAL A 64 2.35 3.35 -5.14
CA VAL A 64 3.25 2.54 -4.31
C VAL A 64 2.46 1.76 -3.26
N LYS A 65 1.49 2.41 -2.60
CA LYS A 65 0.66 1.78 -1.57
C LYS A 65 -0.24 0.68 -2.12
N ALA A 66 -0.77 0.85 -3.34
CA ALA A 66 -1.57 -0.18 -4.01
C ALA A 66 -0.72 -1.40 -4.42
N ALA A 67 0.56 -1.18 -4.74
CA ALA A 67 1.49 -2.25 -5.08
C ALA A 67 2.03 -3.01 -3.85
N GLU A 68 1.90 -2.45 -2.65
CA GLU A 68 2.22 -3.19 -1.42
C GLU A 68 1.16 -4.27 -1.17
N LYS A 69 1.54 -5.54 -1.34
CA LYS A 69 0.70 -6.67 -0.95
C LYS A 69 0.38 -6.58 0.55
N PRO A 70 -0.88 -6.52 0.96
CA PRO A 70 -1.22 -6.54 2.38
C PRO A 70 -0.71 -7.85 2.98
N ALA A 71 0.12 -7.75 4.01
CA ALA A 71 0.82 -8.89 4.61
C ALA A 71 -0.08 -9.85 5.40
N VAL A 72 -1.39 -9.61 5.49
CA VAL A 72 -2.27 -10.46 6.31
C VAL A 72 -3.61 -10.63 5.62
N ARG A 73 -3.79 -11.74 4.91
CA ARG A 73 -5.13 -12.35 4.82
C ARG A 73 -5.38 -12.94 6.19
N ILE A 74 -6.06 -12.21 7.07
CA ILE A 74 -6.63 -12.83 8.27
C ILE A 74 -7.67 -13.80 7.72
N GLU A 75 -7.39 -15.10 7.79
CA GLU A 75 -8.41 -16.13 7.63
C GLU A 75 -9.32 -16.03 8.86
N LEU A 76 -10.26 -15.09 8.81
CA LEU A 76 -11.34 -15.04 9.78
C LEU A 76 -12.11 -16.35 9.63
N PRO A 77 -12.26 -17.16 10.70
CA PRO A 77 -13.10 -18.34 10.64
C PRO A 77 -14.50 -17.90 10.18
N SER A 78 -15.09 -18.70 9.31
CA SER A 78 -16.39 -18.36 8.72
C SER A 78 -17.42 -18.13 9.85
N PRO A 79 -18.27 -17.09 9.78
CA PRO A 79 -19.31 -16.83 10.79
C PRO A 79 -20.22 -18.04 11.07
N LEU A 80 -20.33 -18.95 10.11
CA LEU A 80 -21.03 -20.23 10.23
C LEU A 80 -20.44 -21.18 11.28
N GLU A 81 -19.14 -21.10 11.56
CA GLU A 81 -18.49 -21.91 12.60
C GLU A 81 -18.93 -21.46 14.00
N GLY A 82 -19.17 -20.18 14.23
CA GLY A 82 -19.71 -19.67 15.51
C GLY A 82 -21.14 -20.16 15.78
N LEU A 83 -21.97 -20.25 14.73
CA LEU A 83 -23.38 -20.63 14.85
C LEU A 83 -23.60 -22.14 15.10
N ARG A 84 -22.65 -23.00 14.71
CA ARG A 84 -22.76 -24.46 14.95
C ARG A 84 -22.60 -24.83 16.43
N GLY A 85 -21.73 -24.13 17.16
CA GLY A 85 -21.53 -24.36 18.59
C GLY A 85 -22.75 -24.05 19.47
N GLU A 86 -23.55 -23.05 19.08
CA GLU A 86 -24.77 -22.66 19.81
C GLU A 86 -25.95 -23.63 19.56
N ALA A 87 -25.99 -24.27 18.38
CA ALA A 87 -27.04 -25.21 18.03
C ALA A 87 -26.88 -26.57 18.74
N GLU A 88 -25.64 -27.00 19.00
CA GLU A 88 -25.35 -28.25 19.70
C GLU A 88 -25.56 -28.13 21.22
N GLN A 89 -25.27 -26.97 21.82
CA GLN A 89 -25.49 -26.75 23.26
C GLN A 89 -26.97 -26.63 23.67
N LYS A 90 -27.87 -26.20 22.76
CA LYS A 90 -29.30 -26.11 23.06
C LYS A 90 -30.06 -27.45 22.96
N ARG A 91 -29.49 -28.49 22.36
CA ARG A 91 -30.15 -29.81 22.24
C ARG A 91 -29.91 -30.75 23.42
N THR A 92 -28.89 -30.52 24.24
CA THR A 92 -28.54 -31.36 25.39
C THR A 92 -29.08 -30.84 26.73
N GLY A 93 -29.76 -29.69 26.75
CA GLY A 93 -30.23 -29.01 27.98
C GLY A 93 -31.70 -29.22 28.37
N PHE A 94 -32.49 -30.01 27.64
CA PHE A 94 -33.90 -30.28 27.98
C PHE A 94 -34.20 -31.78 27.92
N GLY A 95 -33.87 -32.51 28.99
CA GLY A 95 -34.32 -33.89 29.13
C GLY A 95 -33.61 -34.72 30.19
N GLN A 96 -33.67 -34.34 31.47
CA GLN A 96 -33.86 -35.27 32.60
C GLN A 96 -33.96 -34.51 33.92
N VAL A 97 -35.19 -34.36 34.43
CA VAL A 97 -35.45 -34.32 35.87
C VAL A 97 -36.34 -35.52 36.16
N ALA A 98 -35.77 -36.50 36.85
CA ALA A 98 -36.47 -37.58 37.55
C ALA A 98 -36.26 -37.33 39.05
#